data_AF-A0A1J5CZJ9-F1
#
_entry.id   AF-A0A1J5CZJ9-F1
#
_cell.length_a   1.000
_cell.length_b   1.000
_cell.length_c   1.000
_cell.angle_alpha   90.00
_cell.angle_beta   90.00
_cell.angle_gamma   90.00
#
_symmetry.space_group_name_H-M   'P 1'
#
loop_
_entity.id
_entity.type
_entity.pdbx_description
1 polymer ?
#
loop_
_entity_poly.entity_id
_entity_poly.type
_entity_poly.pdbx_seq_one_letter_code
_entity_poly.pdbx_strand_id
1 'polypeptide(L)'
;METGMKPAKGFTMIELLVTLSISVFIFTMVTKFLSGTRFQFMQGTVNLQNLQDARIAINYLRRDFSSVCIYFGSTRTANSYKEVRALQKRAFSKPGVDPTSLTEKLVTIKSPDQISFFRFDFDSPKEEPVVERIMYRFDKTAKTLTRHSPERNIEFKGFEDVEFRLYCHSINPDVPLLWARFLIHEGENIYGTSNIGKPLELTTSISSPFLTSNLQNLPWNYETYQTKK
;
A
#
# COMPACT_ATOMS: atom_id res chain seq x y z
N MET A 1 71.76 -16.17 -53.38
CA MET A 1 70.52 -16.98 -53.46
C MET A 1 70.39 -17.68 -52.12
N GLU A 2 69.76 -17.04 -51.14
CA GLU A 2 69.42 -17.67 -49.85
C GLU A 2 68.03 -17.18 -49.43
N THR A 3 67.03 -17.99 -49.74
CA THR A 3 65.66 -17.81 -49.26
C THR A 3 65.59 -18.33 -47.84
N GLY A 4 65.65 -17.42 -46.86
CA GLY A 4 65.43 -17.72 -45.45
C GLY A 4 63.97 -18.13 -45.20
N MET A 5 63.69 -19.42 -45.33
CA MET A 5 62.41 -20.01 -44.93
C MET A 5 62.36 -20.05 -43.39
N LYS A 6 61.59 -19.16 -42.78
CA LYS A 6 61.29 -19.22 -41.34
C LYS A 6 60.53 -20.53 -41.07
N PRO A 7 60.93 -21.34 -40.07
CA PRO A 7 60.20 -22.54 -39.73
C PRO A 7 58.81 -22.16 -39.24
N ALA A 8 57.77 -22.66 -39.92
CA ALA A 8 56.42 -22.62 -39.42
C ALA A 8 56.38 -23.51 -38.16
N LYS A 9 56.30 -22.89 -36.98
CA LYS A 9 56.09 -23.61 -35.72
C LYS A 9 54.71 -24.27 -35.79
N GLY A 10 54.70 -25.60 -35.96
CA GLY A 10 53.48 -26.41 -35.87
C GLY A 10 52.88 -26.29 -34.47
N PHE A 11 51.58 -26.02 -34.42
CA PHE A 11 50.80 -25.93 -33.20
C PHE A 11 50.83 -27.28 -32.48
N THR A 12 51.34 -27.32 -31.25
CA THR A 12 51.44 -28.60 -30.52
C THR A 12 50.08 -28.99 -29.94
N MET A 13 49.74 -30.29 -29.92
CA MET A 13 48.46 -30.77 -29.38
C MET A 13 48.23 -30.31 -27.93
N ILE A 14 49.31 -30.12 -27.18
CA ILE A 14 49.33 -29.59 -25.81
C ILE A 14 48.89 -28.11 -25.78
N GLU A 15 49.39 -27.26 -26.69
CA GLU A 15 48.92 -25.87 -26.79
C GLU A 15 47.42 -25.79 -27.08
N LEU A 16 46.89 -26.70 -27.91
CA LEU A 16 45.46 -26.76 -28.22
C LEU A 16 44.62 -27.16 -27.00
N LEU A 17 45.10 -28.13 -26.21
CA LEU A 17 44.42 -28.59 -25.00
C LEU A 17 44.43 -27.52 -23.90
N VAL A 18 45.55 -26.82 -23.74
CA VAL A 18 45.70 -25.71 -22.79
C VAL A 18 44.81 -24.54 -23.17
N THR A 19 44.79 -24.13 -24.44
CA THR A 19 43.94 -23.03 -24.92
C THR A 19 42.46 -23.35 -24.82
N LEU A 20 42.05 -24.60 -25.11
CA LEU A 20 40.68 -25.06 -24.93
C LEU A 20 40.27 -25.02 -23.45
N SER A 21 41.13 -25.51 -22.55
CA SER A 21 40.86 -25.55 -21.11
C SER A 21 40.71 -24.15 -20.52
N ILE A 22 41.60 -23.22 -20.90
CA ILE A 22 41.53 -21.82 -20.49
C ILE A 22 40.23 -21.17 -21.03
N SER A 23 39.87 -21.46 -22.28
CA SER A 23 38.65 -20.91 -22.89
C SER A 23 37.39 -21.39 -22.16
N VAL A 24 37.29 -22.68 -21.83
CA VAL A 24 36.16 -23.24 -21.07
C VAL A 24 36.11 -22.66 -19.66
N PHE A 25 37.26 -22.47 -19.01
CA PHE A 25 37.35 -21.87 -17.68
C PHE A 25 36.88 -20.40 -17.68
N ILE A 26 37.37 -19.59 -18.63
CA ILE A 26 36.94 -18.20 -18.77
C ILE A 26 35.44 -18.14 -19.08
N PHE A 27 34.97 -18.98 -20.02
CA PHE A 27 33.57 -19.02 -20.40
C PHE A 27 32.69 -19.38 -19.20
N THR A 28 33.03 -20.41 -18.42
CA THR A 28 32.27 -20.78 -17.22
C THR A 28 32.31 -19.68 -16.15
N MET A 29 33.45 -19.01 -15.95
CA MET A 29 33.55 -17.89 -15.02
C MET A 29 32.66 -16.71 -15.43
N VAL A 30 32.69 -16.33 -16.71
CA VAL A 30 31.83 -15.28 -17.28
C VAL A 30 30.35 -15.66 -17.17
N THR A 31 30.00 -16.91 -17.47
CA THR A 31 28.59 -17.37 -17.38
C THR A 31 28.10 -17.38 -15.93
N LYS A 32 28.92 -17.81 -14.97
CA LYS A 32 28.60 -17.73 -13.54
C LYS A 32 28.44 -16.29 -13.06
N PHE A 33 29.31 -15.39 -13.52
CA PHE A 33 29.23 -13.98 -13.20
C PHE A 33 27.96 -13.32 -13.77
N LEU A 34 27.65 -13.54 -15.04
CA LEU A 34 26.43 -13.05 -15.70
C LEU A 34 25.16 -13.61 -15.06
N SER A 35 25.16 -14.90 -14.71
CA SER A 35 24.03 -15.53 -14.02
C SER A 35 23.82 -14.92 -12.63
N GLY A 36 24.91 -14.76 -11.86
CA GLY A 36 24.86 -14.14 -10.53
C GLY A 36 24.41 -12.69 -10.56
N THR A 37 24.94 -11.87 -11.48
CA THR A 37 24.52 -10.47 -11.63
C THR A 37 23.08 -10.37 -12.11
N ARG A 38 22.65 -11.15 -13.12
CA ARG A 38 21.25 -11.15 -13.57
C ARG A 38 20.29 -11.52 -12.44
N PHE A 39 20.65 -12.50 -11.62
CA PHE A 39 19.85 -12.90 -10.47
C PHE A 39 19.71 -11.74 -9.46
N GLN A 40 20.81 -11.08 -9.11
CA GLN A 40 20.81 -9.92 -8.20
C GLN A 40 20.02 -8.72 -8.76
N PHE A 41 20.12 -8.45 -10.07
CA PHE A 41 19.36 -7.39 -10.72
C PHE A 41 17.86 -7.68 -10.77
N MET A 42 17.48 -8.92 -11.12
CA MET A 42 16.08 -9.35 -11.11
C MET A 42 15.48 -9.22 -9.71
N GLN A 43 16.23 -9.62 -8.68
CA GLN A 43 15.85 -9.46 -7.29
C GLN A 43 15.64 -7.98 -6.91
N GLY A 44 16.63 -7.11 -7.16
CA GLY A 44 16.50 -5.69 -6.88
C GLY A 44 15.29 -5.02 -7.55
N THR A 45 14.89 -5.50 -8.73
CA THR A 45 13.73 -4.98 -9.48
C THR A 45 12.39 -5.39 -8.84
N VAL A 46 12.28 -6.60 -8.30
CA VAL A 46 11.05 -7.08 -7.64
C VAL A 46 10.78 -6.28 -6.35
N ASN A 47 11.83 -5.97 -5.57
CA ASN A 47 11.73 -5.12 -4.38
C ASN A 47 11.20 -3.71 -4.69
N LEU A 48 11.70 -3.10 -5.76
CA LEU A 48 11.24 -1.79 -6.20
C LEU A 48 9.76 -1.80 -6.59
N GLN A 49 9.26 -2.87 -7.22
CA GLN A 49 7.86 -2.97 -7.61
C GLN A 49 6.93 -3.06 -6.38
N ASN A 50 7.26 -3.92 -5.41
CA ASN A 50 6.45 -4.04 -4.19
C ASN A 50 6.49 -2.77 -3.35
N LEU A 51 7.64 -2.10 -3.30
CA LEU A 51 7.78 -0.78 -2.65
C LEU A 51 6.97 0.29 -3.38
N GLN A 52 6.95 0.28 -4.70
CA GLN A 52 6.13 1.18 -5.51
C GLN A 52 4.63 0.95 -5.24
N ASP A 53 4.18 -0.31 -5.24
CA ASP A 53 2.79 -0.67 -4.93
C ASP A 53 2.40 -0.24 -3.51
N ALA A 54 3.30 -0.39 -2.54
CA ALA A 54 3.08 0.10 -1.18
C ALA A 54 2.97 1.63 -1.09
N ARG A 55 3.83 2.36 -1.81
CA ARG A 55 3.73 3.84 -1.90
C ARG A 55 2.41 4.26 -2.54
N ILE A 56 1.98 3.58 -3.60
CA ILE A 56 0.70 3.84 -4.25
C ILE A 56 -0.44 3.58 -3.26
N ALA A 57 -0.43 2.45 -2.55
CA ALA A 57 -1.43 2.10 -1.54
C ALA A 57 -1.54 3.17 -0.44
N ILE A 58 -0.41 3.63 0.11
CA ILE A 58 -0.35 4.71 1.11
C ILE A 58 -0.92 6.00 0.55
N ASN A 59 -0.60 6.36 -0.70
CA ASN A 59 -1.11 7.57 -1.32
C ASN A 59 -2.63 7.51 -1.54
N TYR A 60 -3.17 6.38 -1.97
CA TYR A 60 -4.62 6.18 -2.05
C TYR A 60 -5.26 6.31 -0.66
N LEU A 61 -4.70 5.66 0.36
CA LEU A 61 -5.21 5.73 1.72
C LEU A 61 -5.17 7.16 2.26
N ARG A 62 -4.09 7.91 2.01
CA ARG A 62 -3.96 9.32 2.39
C ARG A 62 -5.00 10.18 1.69
N ARG A 63 -5.18 10.01 0.38
CA ARG A 63 -6.19 10.73 -0.40
C ARG A 63 -7.59 10.47 0.17
N ASP A 64 -7.94 9.20 0.36
CA ASP A 64 -9.25 8.80 0.83
C ASP A 64 -9.54 9.23 2.27
N PHE A 65 -8.57 9.07 3.16
CA PHE A 65 -8.73 9.44 4.56
C PHE A 65 -8.70 10.95 4.74
N SER A 66 -8.02 11.71 3.88
CA SER A 66 -8.05 13.18 3.96
C SER A 66 -9.46 13.75 3.77
N SER A 67 -10.29 13.13 2.92
CA SER A 67 -11.67 13.56 2.67
C SER A 67 -12.73 12.74 3.43
N VAL A 68 -12.32 11.99 4.46
CA VAL A 68 -13.24 11.18 5.27
C VAL A 68 -14.27 12.04 6.01
N CYS A 69 -15.51 11.57 6.08
CA CYS A 69 -16.62 12.28 6.68
C CYS A 69 -17.58 11.34 7.40
N ILE A 70 -18.41 11.93 8.27
CA ILE A 70 -19.54 11.23 8.88
C ILE A 70 -20.71 11.33 7.90
N TYR A 71 -21.31 10.19 7.58
CA TYR A 71 -22.49 10.15 6.71
C TYR A 71 -23.78 10.27 7.51
N PHE A 72 -24.54 11.35 7.32
CA PHE A 72 -25.75 11.59 8.12
C PHE A 72 -27.02 10.99 7.53
N GLY A 73 -27.06 10.71 6.23
CA GLY A 73 -28.25 10.25 5.51
C GLY A 73 -29.13 11.41 5.02
N SER A 74 -29.96 11.14 4.00
CA SER A 74 -30.73 12.16 3.28
C SER A 74 -32.07 12.55 3.92
N THR A 75 -32.55 11.84 4.95
CA THR A 75 -33.87 12.08 5.56
C THR A 75 -33.75 12.66 6.98
N ARG A 76 -33.98 13.98 7.10
CA ARG A 76 -34.02 14.66 8.41
C ARG A 76 -35.44 14.71 8.97
N THR A 77 -35.74 13.89 9.98
CA THR A 77 -36.90 14.05 10.87
C THR A 77 -36.51 14.84 12.13
N ALA A 78 -37.44 15.33 12.95
CA ALA A 78 -37.10 16.05 14.19
C ALA A 78 -36.19 15.23 15.15
N ASN A 79 -36.32 13.90 15.14
CA ASN A 79 -35.45 12.97 15.89
C ASN A 79 -34.02 12.88 15.32
N SER A 80 -33.85 13.14 14.01
CA SER A 80 -32.54 13.11 13.35
C SER A 80 -31.57 14.17 13.89
N TYR A 81 -32.05 15.32 14.39
CA TYR A 81 -31.16 16.36 14.94
C TYR A 81 -30.41 15.90 16.20
N LYS A 82 -31.08 15.13 17.06
CA LYS A 82 -30.44 14.56 18.26
C LYS A 82 -29.43 13.49 17.88
N GLU A 83 -29.74 12.66 16.89
CA GLU A 83 -28.85 11.62 16.38
C GLU A 83 -27.62 12.22 15.69
N VAL A 84 -27.80 13.24 14.85
CA VAL A 84 -26.71 13.97 14.18
C VAL A 84 -25.76 14.56 15.23
N ARG A 85 -26.27 15.26 16.24
CA ARG A 85 -25.43 15.81 17.33
C ARG A 85 -24.71 14.74 18.14
N ALA A 86 -25.33 13.57 18.34
CA ALA A 86 -24.69 12.46 19.03
C ALA A 86 -23.55 11.83 18.19
N LEU A 87 -23.72 11.77 16.87
CA LEU A 87 -22.72 11.29 15.93
C LEU A 87 -21.56 12.29 15.77
N GLN A 88 -21.83 13.59 15.70
CA GLN A 88 -20.80 14.63 15.57
C GLN A 88 -19.74 14.58 16.68
N LYS A 89 -20.15 14.17 17.90
CA LYS A 89 -19.23 14.03 19.04
C LYS A 89 -18.30 12.82 18.94
N ARG A 90 -18.41 12.00 17.88
CA ARG A 90 -17.71 10.73 17.75
C ARG A 90 -17.19 10.58 16.33
N ALA A 91 -15.87 10.45 16.17
CA ALA A 91 -15.27 10.11 14.88
C ALA A 91 -15.25 8.60 14.59
N PHE A 92 -15.25 7.78 15.66
CA PHE A 92 -14.99 6.34 15.57
C PHE A 92 -16.15 5.49 16.10
N SER A 93 -16.39 4.39 15.39
CA SER A 93 -17.32 3.33 15.79
C SER A 93 -16.84 2.60 17.04
N LYS A 94 -17.75 1.86 17.66
CA LYS A 94 -17.34 0.91 18.71
C LYS A 94 -16.50 -0.22 18.08
N PRO A 95 -15.53 -0.81 18.80
CA PRO A 95 -14.78 -1.96 18.30
C PRO A 95 -15.70 -3.11 17.91
N GLY A 96 -15.39 -3.83 16.82
CA GLY A 96 -16.11 -5.04 16.40
C GLY A 96 -17.41 -4.81 15.62
N VAL A 97 -17.76 -3.57 15.30
CA VAL A 97 -18.88 -3.28 14.39
C VAL A 97 -18.54 -3.69 12.97
N ASP A 98 -19.51 -4.26 12.24
CA ASP A 98 -19.29 -4.70 10.87
C ASP A 98 -19.16 -3.51 9.91
N PRO A 99 -18.02 -3.31 9.23
CA PRO A 99 -17.74 -2.20 8.31
C PRO A 99 -18.63 -2.18 7.05
N THR A 100 -19.29 -3.30 6.74
CA THR A 100 -20.25 -3.44 5.65
C THR A 100 -21.67 -3.05 6.07
N SER A 101 -21.92 -2.84 7.37
CA SER A 101 -23.24 -2.44 7.84
C SER A 101 -23.64 -1.10 7.23
N LEU A 102 -24.79 -1.09 6.57
CA LEU A 102 -25.38 0.10 5.97
C LEU A 102 -25.78 1.15 7.02
N THR A 103 -25.94 0.73 8.28
CA THR A 103 -26.30 1.61 9.40
C THR A 103 -25.09 2.29 10.04
N GLU A 104 -23.88 1.77 9.80
CA GLU A 104 -22.66 2.35 10.38
C GLU A 104 -22.25 3.58 9.57
N LYS A 105 -22.05 4.69 10.27
CA LYS A 105 -21.87 6.05 9.73
C LYS A 105 -20.50 6.64 10.07
N LEU A 106 -19.77 6.01 10.98
CA LEU A 106 -18.47 6.43 11.49
C LEU A 106 -17.33 5.57 10.91
N VAL A 107 -16.09 6.01 11.14
CA VAL A 107 -14.91 5.23 10.77
C VAL A 107 -14.85 3.97 11.62
N THR A 108 -14.77 2.82 10.96
CA THR A 108 -14.88 1.50 11.59
C THR A 108 -13.69 0.63 11.27
N ILE A 109 -13.12 0.01 12.30
CA ILE A 109 -12.13 -1.07 12.17
C ILE A 109 -12.79 -2.34 12.72
N LYS A 110 -13.04 -3.33 11.84
CA LYS A 110 -13.59 -4.64 12.25
C LYS A 110 -12.52 -5.47 12.94
N SER A 111 -11.35 -5.46 12.31
CA SER A 111 -10.16 -6.22 12.62
C SER A 111 -8.98 -5.36 12.17
N PRO A 112 -7.77 -5.56 12.73
CA PRO A 112 -6.63 -4.69 12.43
C PRO A 112 -6.28 -4.59 10.94
N ASP A 113 -6.69 -5.57 10.13
CA ASP A 113 -6.50 -5.68 8.68
C ASP A 113 -7.66 -5.11 7.83
N GLN A 114 -8.72 -4.58 8.46
CA GLN A 114 -9.90 -4.06 7.75
C GLN A 114 -10.41 -2.74 8.34
N ILE A 115 -10.46 -1.71 7.48
CA ILE A 115 -11.01 -0.39 7.81
C ILE A 115 -12.06 0.04 6.78
N SER A 116 -13.11 0.71 7.23
CA SER A 116 -14.18 1.26 6.40
C SER A 116 -14.62 2.62 6.89
N PHE A 117 -14.89 3.52 5.94
CA PHE A 117 -15.34 4.87 6.21
C PHE A 117 -16.03 5.49 5.00
N PHE A 118 -16.68 6.62 5.21
CA PHE A 118 -17.23 7.43 4.14
C PHE A 118 -16.29 8.56 3.77
N ARG A 119 -16.18 8.90 2.50
CA ARG A 119 -15.43 10.07 2.04
C ARG A 119 -16.29 10.94 1.14
N PHE A 120 -15.98 12.24 1.13
CA PHE A 120 -16.47 13.14 0.11
C PHE A 120 -15.76 12.84 -1.23
N ASP A 121 -16.58 12.70 -2.27
CA ASP A 121 -16.17 12.61 -3.66
C ASP A 121 -16.37 13.98 -4.33
N PHE A 122 -15.27 14.71 -4.47
CA PHE A 122 -15.26 16.02 -5.12
C PHE A 122 -15.09 15.93 -6.64
N ASP A 123 -14.86 14.73 -7.20
CA ASP A 123 -14.68 14.53 -8.63
C ASP A 123 -16.04 14.33 -9.36
N SER A 124 -17.15 14.31 -8.61
CA SER A 124 -18.49 14.15 -9.18
C SER A 124 -18.93 15.43 -9.93
N PRO A 125 -19.57 15.33 -11.11
CA PRO A 125 -20.05 16.49 -11.85
C PRO A 125 -21.29 17.18 -11.22
N LYS A 126 -21.74 16.73 -10.04
CA LYS A 126 -22.91 17.28 -9.35
C LYS A 126 -22.50 18.46 -8.46
N GLU A 127 -23.39 19.45 -8.32
CA GLU A 127 -23.17 20.60 -7.43
C GLU A 127 -23.16 20.23 -5.93
N GLU A 128 -23.77 19.11 -5.56
CA GLU A 128 -23.81 18.61 -4.19
C GLU A 128 -22.64 17.65 -3.88
N PRO A 129 -22.05 17.71 -2.67
CA PRO A 129 -21.00 16.78 -2.27
C PRO A 129 -21.53 15.35 -2.18
N VAL A 130 -21.10 14.53 -3.13
CA VAL A 130 -21.41 13.11 -3.16
C VAL A 130 -20.55 12.39 -2.12
N VAL A 131 -21.15 11.47 -1.37
CA VAL A 131 -20.47 10.68 -0.35
C VAL A 131 -20.41 9.23 -0.79
N GLU A 132 -19.23 8.62 -0.74
CA GLU A 132 -19.03 7.21 -1.07
C GLU A 132 -18.39 6.43 0.08
N ARG A 133 -18.71 5.14 0.17
CA ARG A 133 -18.12 4.25 1.16
C ARG A 133 -16.85 3.62 0.59
N ILE A 134 -15.74 3.80 1.32
CA ILE A 134 -14.47 3.17 1.01
C ILE A 134 -14.18 2.11 2.05
N MET A 135 -13.71 0.95 1.59
CA MET A 135 -13.27 -0.14 2.45
C MET A 135 -11.91 -0.64 2.02
N TYR A 136 -11.00 -0.75 2.97
CA TYR A 136 -9.72 -1.43 2.79
C TYR A 136 -9.78 -2.76 3.53
N ARG A 137 -9.37 -3.83 2.86
CA ARG A 137 -9.27 -5.17 3.45
C ARG A 137 -7.99 -5.83 3.00
N PHE A 138 -7.17 -6.24 3.96
CA PHE A 138 -5.99 -7.06 3.69
C PHE A 138 -6.32 -8.55 3.78
N ASP A 139 -5.97 -9.30 2.75
CA ASP A 139 -6.02 -10.76 2.73
C ASP A 139 -4.61 -11.30 2.99
N LYS A 140 -4.41 -11.87 4.19
CA LYS A 140 -3.13 -12.46 4.63
C LYS A 140 -2.70 -13.64 3.77
N THR A 141 -3.65 -14.40 3.24
CA THR A 141 -3.37 -15.58 2.41
C THR A 141 -2.92 -15.15 1.03
N ALA A 142 -3.65 -14.21 0.44
CA ALA A 142 -3.33 -13.66 -0.89
C ALA A 142 -2.22 -12.59 -0.86
N LYS A 143 -1.76 -12.16 0.33
CA LYS A 143 -0.77 -11.07 0.51
C LYS A 143 -1.14 -9.79 -0.25
N THR A 144 -2.44 -9.51 -0.27
CA THR A 144 -3.04 -8.47 -1.12
C THR A 144 -3.94 -7.57 -0.30
N LEU A 145 -3.73 -6.26 -0.42
CA LEU A 145 -4.61 -5.23 0.13
C LEU A 145 -5.58 -4.78 -0.95
N THR A 146 -6.88 -4.92 -0.70
CA THR A 146 -7.92 -4.46 -1.62
C THR A 146 -8.60 -3.20 -1.10
N ARG A 147 -8.64 -2.16 -1.93
CA ARG A 147 -9.51 -1.00 -1.77
C ARG A 147 -10.78 -1.21 -2.56
N HIS A 148 -11.91 -1.29 -1.88
CA HIS A 148 -13.25 -1.33 -2.44
C HIS A 148 -13.87 0.06 -2.43
N SER A 149 -14.33 0.51 -3.59
CA SER A 149 -15.14 1.72 -3.77
C SER A 149 -16.31 1.39 -4.70
N PRO A 150 -17.40 2.18 -4.72
CA PRO A 150 -18.59 1.87 -5.53
C PRO A 150 -18.27 1.71 -7.03
N GLU A 151 -17.31 2.48 -7.53
CA GLU A 151 -16.94 2.45 -8.96
C GLU A 151 -15.85 1.44 -9.30
N ARG A 152 -14.96 1.15 -8.34
CA ARG A 152 -13.71 0.45 -8.63
C ARG A 152 -13.17 -0.32 -7.42
N ASN A 153 -12.67 -1.51 -7.72
CA ASN A 153 -11.78 -2.25 -6.82
C ASN A 153 -10.33 -2.06 -7.27
N ILE A 154 -9.45 -1.76 -6.31
CA ILE A 154 -8.00 -1.65 -6.54
C ILE A 154 -7.31 -2.67 -5.65
N GLU A 155 -6.43 -3.45 -6.23
CA GLU A 155 -5.61 -4.42 -5.52
C GLU A 155 -4.17 -3.95 -5.46
N PHE A 156 -3.55 -4.08 -4.30
CA PHE A 156 -2.15 -3.79 -4.05
C PHE A 156 -1.50 -5.06 -3.51
N LYS A 157 -0.37 -5.48 -4.08
CA LYS A 157 0.29 -6.75 -3.76
C LYS A 157 1.60 -6.51 -3.00
N GLY A 158 2.19 -7.59 -2.49
CA GLY A 158 3.53 -7.55 -1.89
C GLY A 158 3.56 -7.24 -0.40
N PHE A 159 2.42 -7.31 0.29
CA PHE A 159 2.37 -7.12 1.75
C PHE A 159 2.39 -8.45 2.48
N GLU A 160 3.18 -8.51 3.55
CA GLU A 160 3.16 -9.61 4.51
C GLU A 160 2.12 -9.37 5.60
N ASP A 161 2.05 -8.14 6.09
CA ASP A 161 1.09 -7.74 7.11
C ASP A 161 0.65 -6.30 6.91
N VAL A 162 -0.60 -6.02 7.25
CA VAL A 162 -1.18 -4.68 7.22
C VAL A 162 -1.98 -4.47 8.48
N GLU A 163 -1.74 -3.34 9.13
CA GLU A 163 -2.40 -3.00 10.38
C GLU A 163 -2.90 -1.56 10.37
N PHE A 164 -4.17 -1.39 10.71
CA PHE A 164 -4.85 -0.13 10.89
C PHE A 164 -5.20 0.05 12.36
N ARG A 165 -4.91 1.24 12.90
CA ARG A 165 -5.34 1.66 14.23
C ARG A 165 -5.88 3.08 14.18
N LEU A 166 -6.94 3.33 14.93
CA LEU A 166 -7.50 4.67 15.10
C LEU A 166 -7.14 5.17 16.50
N TYR A 167 -6.71 6.41 16.59
CA TYR A 167 -6.37 7.05 17.85
C TYR A 167 -6.61 8.55 17.74
N CYS A 168 -6.79 9.21 18.89
CA CYS A 168 -6.78 10.66 18.97
C CYS A 168 -5.39 11.14 19.40
N HIS A 169 -4.99 12.31 18.93
CA HIS A 169 -3.71 12.90 19.32
C HIS A 169 -3.67 13.18 20.84
N SER A 170 -2.54 12.89 21.50
CA SER A 170 -2.41 13.00 22.97
C SER A 170 -2.54 14.43 23.49
N ILE A 171 -2.07 15.42 22.71
CA ILE A 171 -2.14 16.85 23.07
C ILE A 171 -3.50 17.45 22.73
N ASN A 172 -4.17 16.95 21.68
CA ASN A 172 -5.46 17.46 21.25
C ASN A 172 -6.40 16.28 20.91
N PRO A 173 -7.32 15.92 21.81
CA PRO A 173 -8.21 14.78 21.61
C PRO A 173 -9.18 14.96 20.43
N ASP A 174 -9.35 16.20 19.95
CA ASP A 174 -10.23 16.53 18.82
C ASP A 174 -9.55 16.32 17.45
N VAL A 175 -8.32 15.79 17.44
CA VAL A 175 -7.59 15.45 16.21
C VAL A 175 -7.54 13.92 16.05
N PRO A 176 -8.48 13.33 15.27
CA PRO A 176 -8.50 11.91 14.97
C PRO A 176 -7.43 11.56 13.94
N LEU A 177 -6.69 10.50 14.21
CA LEU A 177 -5.58 10.00 13.40
C LEU A 177 -5.80 8.53 13.04
N LEU A 178 -5.54 8.23 11.77
CA LEU A 178 -5.36 6.87 11.28
C LEU A 178 -3.88 6.53 11.27
N TRP A 179 -3.50 5.55 12.07
CA TRP A 179 -2.21 4.89 11.96
C TRP A 179 -2.33 3.69 11.03
N ALA A 180 -1.43 3.60 10.06
CA ALA A 180 -1.32 2.45 9.18
C ALA A 180 0.12 1.96 9.17
N ARG A 181 0.29 0.64 9.36
CA ARG A 181 1.56 -0.08 9.25
C ARG A 181 1.46 -1.09 8.13
N PHE A 182 2.41 -1.03 7.20
CA PHE A 182 2.55 -1.97 6.10
C PHE A 182 3.88 -2.69 6.26
N LEU A 183 3.85 -4.00 6.41
CA LEU A 183 5.02 -4.85 6.41
C LEU A 183 5.18 -5.44 5.01
N ILE A 184 6.30 -5.14 4.36
CA ILE A 184 6.61 -5.58 3.00
C ILE A 184 7.75 -6.60 3.11
N HIS A 185 7.51 -7.82 2.64
CA HIS A 185 8.50 -8.88 2.68
C HIS A 185 8.41 -9.74 1.44
N GLU A 186 9.55 -9.97 0.78
CA GLU A 186 9.63 -10.74 -0.45
C GLU A 186 9.95 -12.22 -0.23
N GLY A 187 9.86 -12.68 1.02
CA GLY A 187 10.10 -14.06 1.38
C GLY A 187 11.57 -14.34 1.67
N GLU A 188 11.82 -14.91 2.84
CA GLU A 188 13.12 -15.41 3.31
C GLU A 188 13.80 -16.36 2.29
N ASN A 189 13.00 -17.04 1.47
CA ASN A 189 13.45 -17.96 0.41
C ASN A 189 14.20 -17.29 -0.75
N ILE A 190 14.05 -15.98 -0.97
CA ILE A 190 14.65 -15.27 -2.12
C ILE A 190 15.96 -14.57 -1.72
N TYR A 191 16.03 -14.00 -0.52
CA TYR A 191 17.14 -13.14 -0.08
C TYR A 191 17.99 -13.70 1.07
N GLY A 192 17.58 -14.84 1.64
CA GLY A 192 18.17 -15.40 2.85
C GLY A 192 17.99 -14.49 4.07
N THR A 193 18.59 -14.87 5.19
CA THR A 193 18.47 -14.16 6.49
C THR A 193 19.38 -12.93 6.63
N SER A 194 20.10 -12.57 5.57
CA SER A 194 21.02 -11.42 5.57
C SER A 194 20.25 -10.08 5.58
N ASN A 195 20.93 -8.95 5.85
CA ASN A 195 20.31 -7.62 5.96
C ASN A 195 19.45 -7.19 4.75
N ILE A 196 19.66 -7.80 3.57
CA ILE A 196 18.89 -7.55 2.35
C ILE A 196 17.51 -8.23 2.39
N GLY A 197 17.35 -9.33 3.13
CA GLY A 197 16.10 -10.06 3.28
C GLY A 197 15.20 -9.59 4.43
N LYS A 198 15.59 -8.54 5.16
CA LYS A 198 14.77 -8.04 6.28
C LYS A 198 13.47 -7.42 5.75
N PRO A 199 12.33 -7.67 6.41
CA PRO A 199 11.07 -7.05 6.03
C PRO A 199 11.16 -5.52 6.19
N LEU A 200 10.65 -4.80 5.20
CA LEU A 200 10.55 -3.36 5.22
C LEU A 200 9.23 -2.97 5.89
N GLU A 201 9.32 -2.27 7.02
CA GLU A 201 8.15 -1.70 7.70
C GLU A 201 7.95 -0.24 7.26
N LEU A 202 6.77 0.06 6.73
CA LEU A 202 6.34 1.41 6.41
C LEU A 202 5.19 1.80 7.33
N THR A 203 5.40 2.85 8.11
CA THR A 203 4.42 3.34 9.08
C THR A 203 4.07 4.78 8.78
N THR A 204 2.76 5.08 8.71
CA THR A 204 2.24 6.42 8.44
C THR A 204 1.11 6.77 9.38
N SER A 205 1.02 8.04 9.76
CA SER A 205 -0.15 8.60 10.45
C SER A 205 -0.83 9.63 9.55
N ILE A 206 -2.15 9.58 9.45
CA ILE A 206 -2.95 10.40 8.55
C ILE A 206 -4.07 11.05 9.35
N SER A 207 -4.17 12.37 9.28
CA SER A 207 -5.27 13.16 9.85
C SER A 207 -6.28 13.52 8.77
N SER A 208 -7.53 13.74 9.17
CA SER A 208 -8.54 14.34 8.29
C SER A 208 -8.92 15.74 8.75
N PRO A 209 -8.82 16.76 7.88
CA PRO A 209 -9.36 18.09 8.17
C PRO A 209 -10.89 18.07 8.37
N PHE A 210 -11.63 17.22 7.66
CA PHE A 210 -13.09 17.16 7.78
C PHE A 210 -13.55 16.55 9.10
N LEU A 211 -12.93 15.47 9.57
CA LEU A 211 -13.24 14.92 10.90
C LEU A 211 -12.80 15.86 12.02
N THR A 212 -11.61 16.46 11.89
CA THR A 212 -11.11 17.43 12.88
C THR A 212 -12.06 18.63 12.97
N SER A 213 -12.48 19.17 11.82
CA SER A 213 -13.46 20.26 11.77
C SER A 213 -14.82 19.85 12.33
N ASN A 214 -15.25 18.60 12.14
CA ASN A 214 -16.52 18.13 12.69
C ASN A 214 -16.50 18.11 14.23
N LEU A 215 -15.38 17.67 14.82
CA LEU A 215 -15.21 17.60 16.27
C LEU A 215 -15.01 19.00 16.90
N GLN A 216 -14.24 19.88 16.24
CA GLN A 216 -13.92 21.20 16.76
C GLN A 216 -15.04 22.23 16.49
N ASN A 217 -15.70 22.14 15.33
CA ASN A 217 -16.70 23.10 14.87
C ASN A 217 -18.04 22.42 14.58
N LEU A 218 -18.74 22.03 15.65
CA LEU A 218 -20.07 21.39 15.62
C LEU A 218 -21.16 22.10 14.79
N PRO A 219 -21.21 23.45 14.63
CA PRO A 219 -22.24 24.10 13.82
C PRO A 219 -21.91 24.19 12.31
N TRP A 220 -20.83 23.57 11.82
CA TRP A 220 -20.41 23.72 10.42
C TRP A 220 -21.23 22.85 9.44
N ASN A 221 -21.85 23.51 8.45
CA ASN A 221 -23.00 23.03 7.65
C ASN A 221 -22.66 22.21 6.37
N TYR A 222 -21.70 21.28 6.36
CA TYR A 222 -21.55 20.36 5.20
C TYR A 222 -22.65 19.28 5.12
N GLU A 223 -23.55 19.26 6.10
CA GLU A 223 -24.49 18.18 6.37
C GLU A 223 -25.79 18.26 5.57
N THR A 224 -26.12 19.44 5.02
CA THR A 224 -27.38 19.69 4.32
C THR A 224 -27.41 19.17 2.89
N TYR A 225 -26.28 18.67 2.37
CA TYR A 225 -26.13 18.35 0.94
C TYR A 225 -25.44 17.01 0.66
N GLN A 226 -25.49 16.06 1.60
CA GLN A 226 -24.87 14.74 1.38
C GLN A 226 -25.79 13.80 0.62
N THR A 227 -25.45 13.53 -0.65
CA THR A 227 -26.11 12.50 -1.45
C THR A 227 -25.19 11.26 -1.52
N LYS A 228 -25.70 10.09 -1.13
CA LYS A 228 -24.94 8.84 -1.21
C LYS A 228 -24.79 8.42 -2.67
N LYS A 229 -23.58 8.05 -3.05
CA LYS A 229 -23.27 7.41 -4.34
C LYS A 229 -23.73 5.96 -4.39
#